data_AF-A0A946GA17-F1
#
_entry.id   AF-A0A946GA17-F1
#
_cell.length_a   1.000
_cell.length_b   1.000
_cell.length_c   1.000
_cell.angle_alpha   90.00
_cell.angle_beta   90.00
_cell.angle_gamma   90.00
#
_symmetry.space_group_name_H-M   'P 1'
#
loop_
_entity.id
_entity.type
_entity.pdbx_description
1 polymer ?
#
loop_
_entity_poly.entity_id
_entity_poly.type
_entity_poly.pdbx_seq_one_letter_code
_entity_poly.pdbx_strand_id
1 'polypeptide(L)'
;WLIPIGGNLYRVGATYDWDRLESGPTDEGRRKVENILKNFTTRDYEVVNHVAGIRPIINRSRPVVEFQEGKGWMINGLGSKGVIYAPRLGLEMVDRLK
;
A
#
# COMPACT_ATOMS: atom_id res chain seq x y z
N TRP A 1 0.01 0.18 11.88
CA TRP A 1 -0.79 -1.04 11.82
C TRP A 1 0.11 -2.24 12.09
N LEU A 2 -0.44 -3.28 12.70
CA LEU A 2 0.23 -4.55 12.99
C LEU A 2 -0.75 -5.67 12.61
N ILE A 3 -0.35 -6.58 11.72
CA ILE A 3 -1.23 -7.60 11.14
C ILE A 3 -0.53 -8.97 11.25
N PRO A 4 -1.13 -9.97 11.92
CA PRO A 4 -0.61 -11.33 11.90
C PRO A 4 -0.78 -11.93 10.50
N ILE A 5 0.25 -12.64 10.01
CA ILE A 5 0.23 -13.30 8.70
C ILE A 5 0.43 -14.83 8.80
N GLY A 6 0.31 -15.40 10.01
CA GLY A 6 0.49 -16.83 10.27
C GLY A 6 1.94 -17.20 10.63
N GLY A 7 2.15 -18.39 11.18
CA GLY A 7 3.50 -18.91 11.49
C GLY A 7 4.30 -18.05 12.49
N ASN A 8 3.63 -17.38 13.43
CA ASN A 8 4.24 -16.40 14.34
C ASN A 8 4.91 -15.20 13.61
N LEU A 9 4.47 -14.91 12.39
CA LEU A 9 4.93 -13.76 11.62
C LEU A 9 3.89 -12.64 11.65
N TYR A 10 4.40 -11.41 11.68
CA TYR A 10 3.60 -10.20 11.70
C TYR A 10 4.14 -9.22 10.67
N ARG A 11 3.24 -8.53 9.97
CA ARG A 11 3.58 -7.34 9.18
C ARG A 11 3.29 -6.10 10.00
N VAL A 12 4.23 -5.16 9.96
CA VAL A 12 4.10 -3.87 10.61
C VAL A 12 4.37 -2.76 9.60
N GLY A 13 3.64 -1.66 9.75
CA GLY A 13 3.83 -0.51 8.90
C GLY A 13 2.88 0.63 9.26
N ALA A 14 2.88 1.70 8.48
CA ALA A 14 3.82 1.98 7.39
C ALA A 14 4.27 3.43 7.48
N THR A 15 5.33 3.77 6.77
CA THR A 15 5.78 5.16 6.60
C THR A 15 4.99 5.87 5.51
N TYR A 16 5.10 7.20 5.51
CA TYR A 16 4.65 8.10 4.44
C TYR A 16 5.81 9.02 4.08
N ASP A 17 6.13 9.06 2.80
CA ASP A 17 7.12 9.95 2.19
C ASP A 17 6.55 10.42 0.85
N TRP A 18 6.55 11.72 0.62
CA TRP A 18 5.99 12.35 -0.59
C TRP A 18 7.07 12.76 -1.58
N ASP A 19 8.29 12.99 -1.10
CA ASP A 19 9.36 13.62 -1.87
C ASP A 19 10.34 12.56 -2.38
N ARG A 20 10.58 11.52 -1.58
CA ARG A 20 11.49 10.43 -1.93
C ARG A 20 10.74 9.30 -2.61
N LEU A 21 10.65 9.40 -3.94
CA LEU A 21 10.12 8.34 -4.81
C LEU A 21 11.16 7.27 -5.18
N GLU A 22 12.35 7.32 -4.57
CA GLU A 22 13.37 6.29 -4.75
C GLU A 22 12.84 4.92 -4.35
N SER A 23 13.09 3.93 -5.21
CA SER A 23 12.66 2.57 -4.98
C SER A 23 13.56 1.90 -3.95
N GLY A 24 12.99 1.45 -2.84
CA GLY A 24 13.65 0.48 -1.96
C GLY A 24 13.51 0.78 -0.47
N PRO A 25 13.77 -0.22 0.39
CA PRO A 25 13.79 -0.03 1.83
C PRO A 25 14.98 0.83 2.27
N THR A 26 14.82 1.65 3.31
CA THR A 26 15.89 2.49 3.86
C THR A 26 16.04 2.29 5.37
N ASP A 27 17.23 2.50 5.92
CA ASP A 27 17.45 2.41 7.38
C ASP A 27 16.56 3.37 8.16
N GLU A 28 16.32 4.57 7.61
CA GLU A 28 15.39 5.52 8.20
C GLU A 28 13.95 4.99 8.21
N GLY A 29 13.50 4.42 7.08
CA GLY A 29 12.19 3.77 6.97
C GLY A 29 12.03 2.63 7.97
N ARG A 30 13.06 1.79 8.11
CA ARG A 30 13.09 0.71 9.11
C ARG A 30 12.92 1.26 10.52
N ARG A 31 13.74 2.23 10.93
CA ARG A 31 13.65 2.85 12.28
C ARG A 31 12.27 3.43 12.54
N LYS A 32 11.66 4.09 11.56
CA LYS A 32 10.29 4.64 11.69
C LYS A 32 9.26 3.52 11.91
N VAL A 33 9.35 2.42 11.17
CA VAL A 33 8.45 1.26 11.33
C VAL A 33 8.66 0.54 12.66
N GLU A 34 9.90 0.32 13.09
CA GLU A 34 10.21 -0.29 14.39
C GLU A 34 9.73 0.59 15.56
N ASN A 35 9.80 1.92 15.41
CA ASN A 35 9.21 2.83 16.41
C ASN A 35 7.69 2.75 16.46
N ILE A 36 7.01 2.52 15.33
CA ILE A 36 5.57 2.21 15.34
C ILE A 36 5.31 0.91 16.10
N LEU A 37 6.14 -0.13 15.90
CA LEU A 37 5.98 -1.43 16.58
C LEU A 37 6.08 -1.31 18.11
N LYS A 38 6.99 -0.47 18.62
CA LYS A 38 7.15 -0.23 20.06
C LYS A 38 5.88 0.28 20.75
N ASN A 39 4.97 0.93 20.01
CA ASN A 39 3.68 1.36 20.55
C ASN A 39 2.68 0.20 20.72
N PHE A 40 2.93 -0.96 20.11
CA PHE A 40 2.08 -2.14 20.20
C PHE A 40 2.63 -3.20 21.17
N THR A 41 3.94 -3.31 21.33
CA THR A 41 4.56 -4.35 22.14
C THR A 41 5.98 -4.00 22.59
N THR A 42 6.41 -4.60 23.69
CA THR A 42 7.78 -4.56 24.24
C THR A 42 8.50 -5.90 24.10
N ARG A 43 7.89 -6.89 23.45
CA ARG A 43 8.50 -8.21 23.26
C ARG A 43 9.63 -8.16 22.24
N ASP A 44 10.60 -9.04 22.41
CA ASP A 44 11.66 -9.26 21.44
C ASP A 44 11.08 -9.76 20.10
N TYR A 45 11.72 -9.35 19.01
CA TYR A 45 11.35 -9.73 17.65
C TYR A 45 12.58 -9.76 16.75
N GLU A 46 12.44 -10.45 15.61
CA GLU A 46 13.43 -10.46 14.54
C GLU A 46 12.81 -9.85 13.28
N VAL A 47 13.57 -8.98 12.61
CA VAL A 47 13.18 -8.45 11.30
C VAL A 47 13.60 -9.43 10.22
N VAL A 48 12.66 -10.25 9.77
CA VAL A 48 12.90 -11.29 8.74
C VAL A 48 12.73 -10.79 7.31
N ASN A 49 12.10 -9.62 7.11
CA ASN A 49 11.92 -9.00 5.79
C ASN A 49 11.67 -7.50 5.92
N HIS A 50 12.07 -6.72 4.90
CA HIS A 50 11.84 -5.28 4.83
C HIS A 50 11.58 -4.88 3.38
N VAL A 51 10.39 -4.33 3.12
CA VAL A 51 9.93 -3.96 1.78
C VAL A 51 9.46 -2.51 1.72
N ALA A 52 9.57 -1.90 0.55
CA ALA A 52 9.03 -0.58 0.25
C ALA A 52 8.13 -0.65 -0.99
N GLY A 53 7.17 0.26 -1.08
CA GLY A 53 6.26 0.34 -2.22
C GLY A 53 5.69 1.74 -2.38
N ILE A 54 5.58 2.18 -3.63
CA ILE A 54 4.96 3.46 -3.97
C ILE A 54 3.44 3.30 -3.98
N ARG A 55 2.75 4.19 -3.28
CA ARG A 55 1.28 4.25 -3.31
C ARG A 55 0.87 5.13 -4.50
N PRO A 56 0.18 4.59 -5.53
CA PRO A 56 -0.29 5.40 -6.64
C PRO A 56 -1.45 6.28 -6.14
N ILE A 57 -1.15 7.54 -5.84
CA ILE A 57 -2.09 8.54 -5.38
C ILE A 57 -2.27 9.56 -6.49
N ILE A 58 -3.50 9.72 -6.96
CA ILE A 58 -3.91 10.80 -7.87
C ILE A 58 -5.09 11.53 -7.24
N ASN A 59 -5.29 12.81 -7.57
CA ASN A 59 -6.47 13.60 -7.21
C ASN A 59 -6.94 13.39 -5.74
N ARG A 60 -6.03 13.53 -4.77
CA ARG A 60 -6.29 13.32 -3.33
C ARG A 60 -6.83 11.92 -2.98
N SER A 61 -6.26 10.88 -3.58
CA SER A 61 -6.65 9.46 -3.38
C SER A 61 -8.08 9.14 -3.82
N ARG A 62 -8.60 9.85 -4.83
CA ARG A 62 -9.82 9.45 -5.53
C ARG A 62 -9.41 8.48 -6.65
N PRO A 63 -9.79 7.19 -6.56
CA PRO A 63 -9.50 6.24 -7.62
C PRO A 63 -10.19 6.64 -8.92
N VAL A 64 -9.56 6.29 -10.02
CA VAL A 64 -10.02 6.57 -11.38
C VAL A 64 -10.18 5.25 -12.12
N VAL A 65 -11.31 5.09 -12.79
CA VAL A 65 -11.64 3.96 -13.67
C VAL A 65 -12.09 4.55 -14.98
N GLU A 66 -11.24 4.50 -16.00
CA GLU A 66 -11.47 5.21 -17.26
C GLU A 66 -11.08 4.37 -18.46
N PHE A 67 -11.80 4.55 -19.56
CA PHE A 67 -11.47 4.00 -20.86
C PHE A 67 -10.88 5.10 -21.74
N GLN A 68 -9.80 4.78 -22.45
CA GLN A 68 -9.25 5.65 -23.49
C GLN A 68 -9.18 4.87 -24.81
N GLU A 69 -9.82 5.43 -25.85
CA GLU A 69 -9.78 4.88 -27.21
C GLU A 69 -8.32 4.69 -27.68
N GLY A 70 -8.03 3.54 -28.28
CA GLY A 70 -6.69 3.13 -28.69
C GLY A 70 -5.72 2.74 -27.56
N LYS A 71 -6.10 2.86 -26.28
CA LYS A 71 -5.27 2.46 -25.13
C LYS A 71 -5.91 1.43 -24.20
N GLY A 72 -7.24 1.39 -24.13
CA GLY A 72 -7.98 0.47 -23.28
C GLY A 72 -8.37 1.08 -21.92
N TRP A 73 -8.67 0.20 -20.96
CA TRP A 73 -9.12 0.56 -19.62
C TRP A 73 -7.96 0.78 -18.65
N MET A 74 -8.12 1.74 -17.74
CA MET A 74 -7.19 2.03 -16.65
C MET A 74 -7.93 2.07 -15.31
N ILE A 75 -7.39 1.39 -14.30
CA ILE A 75 -7.72 1.59 -12.89
C ILE A 75 -6.47 2.13 -12.19
N ASN A 76 -6.56 3.32 -11.60
CA ASN A 76 -5.43 3.94 -10.89
C ASN A 76 -5.91 4.78 -9.69
N GLY A 77 -4.99 5.36 -8.92
CA GLY A 77 -5.34 6.27 -7.83
C GLY A 77 -5.81 5.59 -6.54
N LEU A 78 -5.45 4.32 -6.37
CA LEU A 78 -5.92 3.47 -5.29
C LEU A 78 -5.41 3.88 -3.90
N GLY A 79 -4.30 4.61 -3.84
CA GLY A 79 -3.71 5.13 -2.60
C GLY A 79 -3.44 4.06 -1.54
N SER A 80 -3.55 4.43 -0.26
CA SER A 80 -3.32 3.52 0.88
C SER A 80 -4.43 2.49 1.12
N LYS A 81 -5.56 2.62 0.41
CA LYS A 81 -6.76 1.78 0.58
C LYS A 81 -7.02 0.90 -0.63
N GLY A 82 -6.01 0.68 -1.48
CA GLY A 82 -6.20 -0.03 -2.75
C GLY A 82 -6.78 -1.42 -2.62
N VAL A 83 -6.38 -2.20 -1.61
CA VAL A 83 -6.95 -3.54 -1.35
C VAL A 83 -8.46 -3.48 -1.05
N ILE A 84 -8.92 -2.40 -0.41
CA ILE A 84 -10.34 -2.20 -0.08
C ILE A 84 -11.11 -1.73 -1.32
N TYR A 85 -10.54 -0.83 -2.11
CA TYR A 85 -11.22 -0.25 -3.27
C TYR A 85 -11.20 -1.12 -4.52
N ALA A 86 -10.14 -1.89 -4.74
CA ALA A 86 -9.92 -2.63 -5.97
C ALA A 86 -11.08 -3.56 -6.36
N PRO A 87 -11.70 -4.35 -5.45
CA PRO A 87 -12.81 -5.23 -5.84
C PRO A 87 -14.01 -4.47 -6.41
N ARG A 88 -14.45 -3.39 -5.74
CA ARG A 88 -15.59 -2.58 -6.20
C ARG A 88 -15.29 -1.90 -7.53
N LEU A 89 -14.09 -1.33 -7.68
CA LEU A 89 -13.69 -0.63 -8.91
C LEU A 89 -13.52 -1.59 -10.09
N GLY A 90 -13.06 -2.82 -9.84
CA GLY A 90 -13.00 -3.87 -10.86
C GLY A 90 -14.40 -4.25 -11.36
N LEU A 91 -15.36 -4.41 -10.45
CA LEU A 91 -16.77 -4.65 -10.82
C LEU A 91 -17.37 -3.48 -11.61
N GLU A 92 -17.09 -2.24 -11.19
CA GLU A 92 -17.50 -1.02 -11.92
C GLU A 92 -16.95 -0.99 -13.35
N MET A 93 -15.66 -1.34 -13.53
CA MET A 93 -15.06 -1.44 -14.86
C MET A 93 -15.73 -2.52 -15.72
N VAL A 94 -16.00 -3.70 -15.16
CA VAL A 94 -16.66 -4.80 -15.88
C VAL A 94 -18.09 -4.44 -16.28
N ASP A 95 -18.80 -3.67 -15.47
CA ASP A 95 -20.16 -3.25 -15.82
C ASP A 95 -20.18 -2.26 -16.99
N ARG A 96 -19.17 -1.38 -17.09
CA ARG A 96 -19.00 -0.45 -18.21
C ARG A 96 -18.44 -1.09 -19.49
N LEU A 97 -18.03 -2.35 -19.44
CA LEU A 97 -17.61 -3.12 -20.62
C LEU A 97 -18.79 -3.68 -21.42
N LYS A 98 -19.98 -3.74 -20.82
CA LYS A 98 -21.21 -4.19 -21.47
C LYS A 98 -21.80 -3.09 -22.33
#